data_AF-A0A067QA61-F1
#
_entry.id   AF-A0A067QA61-F1
#
_cell.length_a   1.000
_cell.length_b   1.000
_cell.length_c   1.000
_cell.angle_alpha   90.00
_cell.angle_beta   90.00
_cell.angle_gamma   90.00
#
_symmetry.space_group_name_H-M   'P 1'
#
loop_
_entity.id
_entity.type
_entity.pdbx_description
1 polymer ?
#
loop_
_entity_poly.entity_id
_entity_poly.type
_entity_poly.pdbx_seq_one_letter_code
_entity_poly.pdbx_strand_id
1 'polypeptide(L)'
;MVEYVESELSSVLQAKTYKIISTAHARVYHAPFGSAEHEWTYSGLKGSLVFGRDLETPADGRAYWFRLLDPTAKRKVVWAHHLPESFEYKMDKPFFHVFSGNSRMYGFRFEEDEEAGKFYEHVKNRAPPSNLPPRKKSRIFRVTRTPTGRSISPPLPDSFVHVAHIGLDDNGTLKTSDDLDPDWIRLLSELNGQL
;
A
#
# COMPACT_ATOMS: atom_id res chain seq x y z
N MET A 1 12.91 -0.54 27.28
CA MET A 1 11.57 -1.13 27.10
C MET A 1 11.49 -2.03 25.86
N VAL A 2 12.15 -1.68 24.76
CA VAL A 2 12.21 -2.50 23.52
C VAL A 2 12.96 -3.83 23.71
N GLU A 3 14.11 -3.81 24.40
CA GLU A 3 14.91 -5.03 24.64
C GLU A 3 14.21 -6.09 25.51
N TYR A 4 13.30 -5.67 26.39
CA TYR A 4 12.56 -6.59 27.26
C TYR A 4 11.50 -7.37 26.49
N VAL A 5 10.99 -6.79 25.40
CA VAL A 5 10.01 -7.46 24.53
C VAL A 5 10.71 -8.47 23.63
N GLU A 6 11.93 -8.17 23.16
CA GLU A 6 12.72 -9.09 22.32
C GLU A 6 13.15 -10.37 23.06
N SER A 7 13.54 -10.26 24.33
CA SER A 7 13.91 -11.42 25.15
C SER A 7 12.72 -12.31 25.49
N GLU A 8 11.54 -11.74 25.74
CA GLU A 8 10.32 -12.50 26.04
C GLU A 8 9.71 -13.16 24.79
N LEU A 9 9.72 -12.47 23.65
CA LEU A 9 9.27 -13.06 22.38
C LEU A 9 10.21 -14.18 21.91
N SER A 10 11.49 -14.15 22.32
CA SER A 10 12.47 -15.23 22.10
C SER A 10 12.21 -16.49 22.94
N SER A 11 11.38 -16.40 23.98
CA SER A 11 11.02 -17.54 24.84
C SER A 11 9.73 -18.22 24.37
N VAL A 12 8.73 -17.43 23.95
CA VAL A 12 7.43 -17.92 23.46
C VAL A 12 7.53 -18.54 22.06
N LEU A 13 8.44 -17.99 21.26
CA LEU A 13 8.74 -18.47 19.93
C LEU A 13 10.22 -18.93 20.00
N GLN A 14 10.60 -20.08 19.47
CA GLN A 14 12.01 -20.53 19.52
C GLN A 14 12.93 -19.58 18.72
N ALA A 15 13.62 -18.66 19.39
CA ALA A 15 14.41 -17.57 18.79
C ALA A 15 15.41 -17.95 17.69
N LYS A 16 15.75 -19.24 17.55
CA LYS A 16 16.64 -19.73 16.49
C LYS A 16 15.97 -19.79 15.11
N THR A 17 14.65 -19.75 15.02
CA THR A 17 13.94 -20.06 13.76
C THR A 17 13.33 -18.82 13.08
N TYR A 18 13.18 -17.68 13.77
CA TYR A 18 12.54 -16.49 13.20
C TYR A 18 13.16 -15.18 13.70
N LYS A 19 12.98 -14.12 12.90
CA LYS A 19 13.39 -12.74 13.19
C LYS A 19 12.16 -11.86 13.31
N ILE A 20 12.06 -11.18 14.44
CA ILE A 20 11.04 -10.14 14.67
C ILE A 20 11.48 -8.89 13.95
N ILE A 21 10.54 -8.28 13.24
CA ILE A 21 10.80 -7.12 12.41
C ILE A 21 10.21 -5.86 13.03
N SER A 22 8.96 -5.95 13.48
CA SER A 22 8.24 -4.83 14.05
C SER A 22 7.13 -5.36 14.94
N THR A 23 6.83 -4.63 16.01
CA THR A 23 5.78 -4.94 16.96
C THR A 23 4.95 -3.68 17.16
N ALA A 24 3.64 -3.84 17.25
CA ALA A 24 2.71 -2.74 17.51
C ALA A 24 1.44 -3.19 18.21
N HIS A 25 0.77 -2.33 18.97
CA HIS A 25 -0.52 -2.66 19.57
C HIS A 25 -1.67 -2.43 18.58
N ALA A 26 -2.44 -3.50 18.31
CA ALA A 26 -3.50 -3.46 17.32
C ALA A 26 -4.68 -4.39 17.62
N ARG A 27 -5.78 -4.11 16.93
CA ARG A 27 -7.02 -4.88 16.90
C ARG A 27 -7.24 -5.42 15.50
N VAL A 28 -7.69 -6.66 15.39
CA VAL A 28 -7.87 -7.33 14.10
C VAL A 28 -9.33 -7.22 13.64
N TYR A 29 -9.53 -6.76 12.42
CA TYR A 29 -10.80 -6.68 11.71
C TYR A 29 -10.72 -7.55 10.46
N HIS A 30 -11.88 -7.99 9.98
CA HIS A 30 -11.98 -8.71 8.71
C HIS A 30 -13.18 -8.23 7.90
N ALA A 31 -13.07 -8.32 6.58
CA ALA A 31 -14.13 -7.99 5.65
C ALA A 31 -14.19 -9.02 4.49
N PRO A 32 -15.38 -9.26 3.90
CA PRO A 32 -15.50 -10.01 2.65
C PRO A 32 -14.76 -9.29 1.51
N PHE A 33 -14.42 -10.04 0.45
CA PHE A 33 -13.89 -9.43 -0.77
C PHE A 33 -14.98 -8.64 -1.50
N GLY A 34 -14.62 -7.46 -2.00
CA GLY A 34 -15.55 -6.60 -2.74
C GLY A 34 -16.55 -5.84 -1.87
N SER A 35 -16.49 -5.98 -0.53
CA SER A 35 -17.30 -5.18 0.37
C SER A 35 -16.88 -3.71 0.33
N ALA A 36 -17.88 -2.83 0.47
CA ALA A 36 -17.66 -1.39 0.62
C ALA A 36 -16.75 -1.11 1.82
N GLU A 37 -16.07 0.04 1.78
CA GLU A 37 -15.15 0.60 2.78
C GLU A 37 -15.67 0.66 4.24
N HIS A 38 -16.96 0.34 4.47
CA HIS A 38 -17.62 0.37 5.78
C HIS A 38 -17.99 -1.00 6.37
N GLU A 39 -17.75 -2.12 5.68
CA GLU A 39 -18.16 -3.46 6.15
C GLU A 39 -17.06 -4.21 6.92
N TRP A 40 -16.31 -3.49 7.75
CA TRP A 40 -15.28 -4.08 8.59
C TRP A 40 -15.88 -4.66 9.87
N THR A 41 -15.77 -5.98 10.05
CA THR A 41 -16.21 -6.67 11.27
C THR A 41 -15.04 -6.85 12.22
N TYR A 42 -15.23 -6.47 13.50
CA TYR A 42 -14.23 -6.71 14.52
C TYR A 42 -14.16 -8.19 14.86
N SER A 43 -12.96 -8.78 14.82
CA SER A 43 -12.77 -10.21 15.12
C SER A 43 -12.86 -10.57 16.61
N GLY A 44 -12.93 -9.56 17.51
CA GLY A 44 -12.81 -9.78 18.95
C GLY A 44 -11.36 -9.81 19.45
N LEU A 45 -10.38 -9.87 18.54
CA LEU A 45 -8.97 -10.07 18.89
C LEU A 45 -8.22 -8.73 18.99
N LYS A 46 -7.53 -8.52 20.12
CA LYS A 46 -6.69 -7.35 20.41
C LYS A 46 -5.40 -7.75 21.10
N GLY A 47 -4.34 -7.00 20.87
CA GLY A 47 -3.09 -7.17 21.61
C GLY A 47 -1.87 -6.69 20.84
N SER A 48 -0.72 -7.31 21.10
CA SER A 48 0.54 -6.96 20.47
C SER A 48 0.67 -7.70 19.13
N LEU A 49 0.54 -6.98 18.03
CA LEU A 49 0.75 -7.43 16.66
C LEU A 49 2.24 -7.44 16.35
N VAL A 50 2.75 -8.57 15.90
CA VAL A 50 4.15 -8.79 15.56
C VAL A 50 4.22 -9.14 14.09
N PHE A 51 5.02 -8.37 13.35
CA PHE A 51 5.50 -8.73 12.03
C PHE A 51 6.87 -9.38 12.17
N GLY A 52 6.99 -10.58 11.62
CA GLY A 52 8.21 -11.36 11.67
C GLY A 52 8.44 -12.12 10.37
N ARG A 53 9.60 -12.75 10.30
CA ARG A 53 9.91 -13.73 9.26
C ARG A 53 10.61 -14.94 9.85
N ASP A 54 10.40 -16.11 9.29
CA ASP A 54 11.25 -17.25 9.55
C ASP A 54 12.62 -17.06 8.89
N LEU A 55 13.68 -17.50 9.58
CA LEU A 55 15.07 -17.45 9.13
C LEU A 55 15.37 -18.58 8.15
N GLU A 56 14.76 -19.73 8.37
CA GLU A 56 14.74 -20.84 7.43
C GLU A 56 13.56 -20.60 6.48
N THR A 57 13.86 -20.22 5.24
CA THR A 57 12.82 -20.06 4.21
C THR A 57 12.10 -21.40 4.06
N PRO A 58 10.81 -21.50 4.41
CA PRO A 58 10.08 -22.76 4.28
C PRO A 58 10.04 -23.17 2.80
N ALA A 59 9.92 -24.48 2.53
CA ALA A 59 9.79 -24.99 1.16
C ALA A 59 8.64 -24.34 0.36
N ASP A 60 7.64 -23.80 1.07
CA ASP A 60 6.48 -23.09 0.51
C ASP A 60 6.76 -21.61 0.16
N GLY A 61 7.98 -21.11 0.37
CA GLY A 61 8.41 -19.73 0.06
C GLY A 61 7.84 -18.63 0.98
N ARG A 62 6.94 -18.98 1.91
CA ARG A 62 6.28 -18.03 2.83
C ARG A 62 7.13 -17.73 4.05
N ALA A 63 8.13 -16.86 3.88
CA ALA A 63 8.99 -16.48 4.99
C ALA A 63 8.32 -15.52 5.98
N TYR A 64 7.41 -14.66 5.53
CA TYR A 64 6.84 -13.59 6.36
C TYR A 64 5.52 -13.97 7.02
N TRP A 65 5.28 -13.42 8.22
CA TRP A 65 4.05 -13.65 8.95
C TRP A 65 3.66 -12.48 9.84
N PHE A 66 2.36 -12.41 10.15
CA PHE A 66 1.80 -11.61 11.23
C PHE A 66 1.31 -12.51 12.35
N ARG A 67 1.57 -12.14 13.61
CA ARG A 67 1.05 -12.82 14.80
C ARG A 67 0.53 -11.81 15.79
N LEU A 68 -0.64 -12.04 16.39
CA LEU A 68 -1.19 -11.23 17.46
C LEU A 68 -1.06 -11.98 18.78
N LEU A 69 -0.48 -11.33 19.79
CA LEU A 69 -0.36 -11.86 21.14
C LEU A 69 -1.37 -11.17 22.06
N ASP A 70 -2.11 -11.95 22.85
CA ASP A 70 -3.05 -11.40 23.83
C ASP A 70 -2.31 -11.01 25.13
N PRO A 71 -2.35 -9.73 25.56
CA PRO A 71 -1.67 -9.27 26.76
C PRO A 71 -2.25 -9.86 28.06
N THR A 72 -3.49 -10.34 28.05
CA THR A 72 -4.24 -10.83 29.21
C THR A 72 -4.07 -12.33 29.42
N ALA A 73 -4.00 -13.10 28.33
CA ALA A 73 -3.98 -14.56 28.34
C ALA A 73 -2.56 -15.13 28.22
N LYS A 74 -1.70 -14.88 29.22
CA LYS A 74 -0.31 -15.39 29.27
C LYS A 74 0.52 -15.10 28.00
N ARG A 75 0.24 -14.00 27.28
CA ARG A 75 0.95 -13.63 26.03
C ARG A 75 0.96 -14.76 24.99
N LYS A 76 -0.12 -15.53 24.91
CA LYS A 76 -0.30 -16.56 23.87
C LYS A 76 -0.58 -15.90 22.52
N VAL A 77 -0.06 -16.49 21.45
CA VAL A 77 -0.46 -16.14 20.07
C VAL A 77 -1.92 -16.52 19.88
N VAL A 78 -2.80 -15.53 19.76
CA VAL A 78 -4.24 -15.72 19.54
C VAL A 78 -4.64 -15.64 18.07
N TRP A 79 -3.78 -15.09 17.24
CA TRP A 79 -3.99 -15.01 15.80
C TRP A 79 -2.66 -15.09 15.06
N ALA A 80 -2.62 -15.79 13.94
CA ALA A 80 -1.46 -15.91 13.08
C ALA A 80 -1.87 -15.96 11.61
N HIS A 81 -1.13 -15.28 10.76
CA HIS A 81 -1.35 -15.28 9.31
C HIS A 81 -0.02 -15.28 8.57
N HIS A 82 0.21 -16.30 7.74
CA HIS A 82 1.37 -16.35 6.84
C HIS A 82 1.12 -15.48 5.61
N LEU A 83 2.14 -14.76 5.19
CA LEU A 83 2.06 -13.91 4.02
C LEU A 83 2.64 -14.64 2.81
N PRO A 84 2.00 -14.52 1.64
CA PRO A 84 2.61 -14.97 0.39
C PRO A 84 3.85 -14.13 0.07
N GLU A 85 4.68 -14.61 -0.86
CA GLU A 85 5.88 -13.91 -1.30
C GLU A 85 5.56 -12.49 -1.81
N SER A 86 4.49 -12.36 -2.59
CA SER A 86 3.93 -11.09 -3.04
C SER A 86 2.59 -10.83 -2.37
N PHE A 87 2.52 -9.78 -1.55
CA PHE A 87 1.30 -9.34 -0.90
C PHE A 87 1.18 -7.82 -0.96
N GLU A 88 -0.06 -7.33 -0.95
CA GLU A 88 -0.34 -5.90 -0.93
C GLU A 88 -0.72 -5.46 0.48
N TYR A 89 0.05 -4.52 1.02
CA TYR A 89 -0.22 -3.90 2.32
C TYR A 89 -0.50 -2.41 2.11
N LYS A 90 -1.70 -1.96 2.46
CA LYS A 90 -2.20 -0.59 2.25
C LYS A 90 -2.43 0.09 3.59
N MET A 91 -1.99 1.34 3.70
CA MET A 91 -2.34 2.21 4.82
C MET A 91 -3.58 3.01 4.40
N ASP A 92 -4.76 2.50 4.75
CA ASP A 92 -6.04 3.15 4.44
C ASP A 92 -6.21 4.43 5.28
N LYS A 93 -5.88 4.34 6.57
CA LYS A 93 -5.82 5.46 7.52
C LYS A 93 -4.54 5.39 8.34
N PRO A 94 -4.10 6.48 8.97
CA PRO A 94 -2.91 6.48 9.84
C PRO A 94 -2.95 5.40 10.93
N PHE A 95 -4.14 5.12 11.49
CA PHE A 95 -4.37 4.09 12.49
C PHE A 95 -4.94 2.78 11.91
N PHE A 96 -5.22 2.69 10.61
CA PHE A 96 -5.90 1.53 10.02
C PHE A 96 -5.20 1.06 8.75
N HIS A 97 -4.59 -0.12 8.82
CA HIS A 97 -3.96 -0.74 7.66
C HIS A 97 -4.74 -1.94 7.20
N VAL A 98 -4.71 -2.18 5.90
CA VAL A 98 -5.48 -3.22 5.23
C VAL A 98 -4.54 -4.09 4.40
N PHE A 99 -4.79 -5.39 4.40
CA PHE A 99 -4.14 -6.33 3.50
C PHE A 99 -5.11 -7.42 3.03
N SER A 100 -4.86 -7.95 1.84
CA SER A 100 -5.61 -9.06 1.28
C SER A 100 -5.01 -10.39 1.75
N GLY A 101 -5.85 -11.21 2.40
CA GLY A 101 -5.54 -12.63 2.63
C GLY A 101 -5.99 -13.47 1.44
N ASN A 102 -5.97 -14.80 1.61
CA ASN A 102 -6.40 -15.73 0.56
C ASN A 102 -7.92 -15.77 0.37
N SER A 103 -8.69 -15.68 1.45
CA SER A 103 -10.16 -15.85 1.42
C SER A 103 -10.95 -14.60 1.82
N ARG A 104 -10.31 -13.66 2.51
CA ARG A 104 -10.92 -12.44 3.06
C ARG A 104 -9.89 -11.32 3.15
N MET A 105 -10.36 -10.09 3.31
CA MET A 105 -9.50 -8.96 3.66
C MET A 105 -9.36 -8.83 5.17
N TYR A 106 -8.20 -8.37 5.61
CA TYR A 106 -7.90 -8.14 7.01
C TYR A 106 -7.49 -6.68 7.22
N GLY A 107 -7.92 -6.14 8.35
CA GLY A 107 -7.64 -4.78 8.77
C GLY A 107 -7.01 -4.78 10.15
N PHE A 108 -5.91 -4.06 10.33
CA PHE A 108 -5.30 -3.81 11.62
C PHE A 108 -5.61 -2.39 12.04
N ARG A 109 -6.31 -2.25 13.16
CA ARG A 109 -6.53 -0.96 13.82
C ARG A 109 -5.51 -0.80 14.95
N PHE A 110 -4.58 0.10 14.78
CA PHE A 110 -3.54 0.42 15.76
C PHE A 110 -4.08 1.34 16.86
N GLU A 111 -3.46 1.27 18.05
CA GLU A 111 -3.79 2.18 19.15
C GLU A 111 -3.05 3.53 19.04
N GLU A 112 -1.88 3.55 18.40
CA GLU A 112 -1.08 4.75 18.17
C GLU A 112 -0.67 4.89 16.70
N ASP A 113 -0.93 6.08 16.12
CA ASP A 113 -0.68 6.40 14.71
C ASP A 113 0.82 6.40 14.37
N GLU A 114 1.67 6.80 15.32
CA GLU A 114 3.12 6.81 15.12
C GLU A 114 3.69 5.39 15.00
N GLU A 115 3.20 4.47 15.83
CA GLU A 115 3.59 3.07 15.81
C GLU A 115 3.08 2.38 14.53
N ALA A 116 1.85 2.70 14.11
CA ALA A 116 1.30 2.29 12.83
C ALA A 116 2.19 2.75 11.67
N GLY A 117 2.53 4.05 11.62
CA GLY A 117 3.40 4.58 10.57
C GLY A 117 4.72 3.81 10.45
N LYS A 118 5.39 3.56 11.59
CA LYS A 118 6.63 2.76 11.64
C LYS A 118 6.38 1.33 11.15
N PHE A 119 5.31 0.68 11.61
CA PHE A 119 4.96 -0.68 11.21
C PHE A 119 4.75 -0.79 9.69
N TYR A 120 4.00 0.14 9.10
CA TYR A 120 3.79 0.20 7.65
C TYR A 120 5.10 0.32 6.87
N GLU A 121 6.02 1.17 7.31
CA GLU A 121 7.33 1.29 6.66
C GLU A 121 8.15 0.00 6.76
N HIS A 122 8.13 -0.68 7.91
CA HIS A 122 8.84 -1.95 8.10
C HIS A 122 8.31 -3.07 7.21
N VAL A 123 6.99 -3.11 7.00
CA VAL A 123 6.32 -4.06 6.11
C VAL A 123 6.62 -3.70 4.65
N LYS A 124 6.43 -2.45 4.25
CA LYS A 124 6.63 -1.99 2.86
C LYS A 124 8.08 -2.10 2.38
N ASN A 125 9.06 -1.84 3.24
CA ASN A 125 10.47 -1.96 2.88
C ASN A 125 10.91 -3.42 2.66
N ARG A 126 10.10 -4.39 3.11
CA ARG A 126 10.43 -5.83 3.05
C ARG A 126 9.51 -6.63 2.15
N ALA A 127 8.32 -6.14 1.86
CA ALA A 127 7.50 -6.65 0.76
C ALA A 127 8.26 -6.39 -0.55
N PRO A 128 8.46 -7.41 -1.41
CA PRO A 128 9.00 -7.15 -2.74
C PRO A 128 8.09 -6.15 -3.46
N PRO A 129 8.63 -5.26 -4.31
CA PRO A 129 7.79 -4.36 -5.07
C PRO A 129 6.86 -5.22 -5.92
N SER A 130 5.55 -5.21 -5.62
CA SER A 130 4.56 -5.51 -6.63
C SER A 130 4.94 -4.66 -7.85
N ASN A 131 4.92 -5.21 -9.06
CA ASN A 131 5.34 -4.57 -10.33
C ASN A 131 4.53 -3.31 -10.73
N LEU A 132 4.05 -2.53 -9.77
CA LEU A 132 3.49 -1.21 -9.92
C LEU A 132 4.63 -0.19 -9.81
N PRO A 133 4.69 0.80 -10.71
CA PRO A 133 5.69 1.86 -10.64
C PRO A 133 5.62 2.53 -9.26
N PRO A 134 6.76 2.81 -8.61
CA PRO A 134 6.76 3.39 -7.28
C PRO A 134 6.04 4.74 -7.32
N ARG A 135 4.84 4.80 -6.71
CA ARG A 135 4.18 6.07 -6.41
C ARG A 135 5.10 6.84 -5.47
N LYS A 136 5.84 7.81 -6.04
CA LYS A 136 6.74 8.70 -5.32
C LYS A 136 5.94 9.35 -4.20
N LYS A 137 6.16 8.91 -2.94
CA LYS A 137 5.80 9.72 -1.78
C LYS A 137 6.56 11.02 -1.96
N SER A 138 5.84 12.14 -2.09
CA SER A 138 6.41 13.47 -2.05
C SER A 138 7.00 13.70 -0.66
N ARG A 139 8.22 13.21 -0.43
CA ARG A 139 9.03 13.68 0.68
C ARG A 139 9.39 15.13 0.33
N ILE A 140 8.91 16.06 1.14
CA ILE A 140 9.41 17.43 1.16
C ILE A 140 10.86 17.34 1.64
N PHE A 141 11.78 17.11 0.71
CA PHE A 141 13.20 17.21 0.97
C PHE A 141 13.63 18.63 0.66
N ARG A 142 14.08 19.32 1.70
CA ARG A 142 14.83 20.58 1.60
C ARG A 142 16.10 20.30 0.79
N VAL A 143 16.13 20.81 -0.44
CA VAL A 143 17.18 20.53 -1.42
C VAL A 143 18.45 21.30 -1.05
N THR A 144 19.46 20.63 -0.53
CA THR A 144 20.86 21.06 -0.68
C THR A 144 21.41 20.40 -1.95
N ARG A 145 21.67 21.21 -2.97
CA ARG A 145 22.10 20.79 -4.30
C ARG A 145 23.61 20.49 -4.29
N THR A 146 24.00 19.26 -4.61
CA THR A 146 25.31 18.95 -5.20
C THR A 146 25.08 18.31 -6.57
N PRO A 147 25.52 18.93 -7.68
CA PRO A 147 25.23 18.44 -9.02
C PRO A 147 26.31 17.47 -9.50
N THR A 148 25.93 16.23 -9.82
CA THR A 148 26.72 15.37 -10.72
C THR A 148 25.90 15.07 -11.96
N GLY A 149 26.53 15.30 -13.11
CA GLY A 149 25.93 15.46 -14.44
C GLY A 149 24.96 14.37 -14.89
N ARG A 150 23.75 14.82 -15.23
CA ARG A 150 23.01 14.56 -16.47
C ARG A 150 21.74 15.41 -16.42
N SER A 151 21.83 16.61 -16.96
CA SER A 151 20.75 17.59 -17.02
C SER A 151 19.81 17.27 -18.19
N ILE A 152 18.58 16.88 -17.88
CA ILE A 152 17.45 17.12 -18.79
C ILE A 152 17.18 18.62 -18.71
N SER A 153 17.52 19.37 -19.75
CA SER A 153 17.19 20.79 -19.80
C SER A 153 15.67 20.97 -19.89
N PRO A 154 15.12 22.05 -19.32
CA PRO A 154 13.73 22.43 -19.58
C PRO A 154 13.52 22.64 -21.10
N PRO A 155 12.29 22.43 -21.61
CA PRO A 155 11.96 22.76 -23.00
C PRO A 155 12.24 24.25 -23.24
N LEU A 156 12.55 24.62 -24.48
CA LEU A 156 12.79 26.03 -24.79
C LEU A 156 11.53 26.85 -24.42
N PRO A 157 11.68 28.00 -23.74
CA PRO A 157 10.56 28.92 -23.56
C PRO A 157 10.01 29.26 -24.94
N ASP A 158 8.69 29.15 -25.11
CA ASP A 158 7.94 29.30 -26.37
C ASP A 158 7.95 28.10 -27.35
N SER A 159 8.46 26.92 -26.94
CA SER A 159 8.38 25.68 -27.76
C SER A 159 7.11 24.86 -27.58
N PHE A 160 6.14 25.35 -26.80
CA PHE A 160 4.87 24.66 -26.59
C PHE A 160 3.94 24.92 -27.78
N VAL A 161 3.72 23.87 -28.59
CA VAL A 161 2.73 23.91 -29.68
C VAL A 161 1.43 23.32 -29.16
N HIS A 162 0.36 24.11 -29.17
CA HIS A 162 -0.98 23.62 -28.86
C HIS A 162 -1.42 22.71 -30.02
N VAL A 163 -1.57 21.40 -29.77
CA VAL A 163 -1.79 20.42 -30.83
C VAL A 163 -3.27 20.31 -31.21
N ALA A 164 -4.19 20.17 -30.25
CA ALA A 164 -5.64 20.25 -30.46
C ALA A 164 -6.38 20.13 -29.12
N HIS A 165 -7.65 20.56 -29.10
CA HIS A 165 -8.59 20.25 -28.02
C HIS A 165 -9.95 19.78 -28.58
N ILE A 166 -10.63 18.93 -27.81
CA ILE A 166 -12.01 18.51 -28.03
C ILE A 166 -12.83 18.89 -26.80
N GLY A 167 -13.97 19.52 -27.03
CA GLY A 167 -14.85 20.00 -25.97
C GLY A 167 -16.32 19.82 -26.33
N LEU A 168 -17.19 19.95 -25.35
CA LEU A 168 -18.63 20.03 -25.56
C LEU A 168 -19.03 21.50 -25.50
N ASP A 169 -19.84 21.96 -26.44
CA ASP A 169 -20.49 23.26 -26.33
C ASP A 169 -21.66 23.22 -25.34
N ASP A 170 -22.19 24.39 -24.99
CA ASP A 170 -23.28 24.56 -24.03
C ASP A 170 -24.58 23.83 -24.44
N ASN A 171 -24.69 23.39 -25.70
CA ASN A 171 -25.81 22.61 -26.22
C ASN A 171 -25.52 21.10 -26.23
N GLY A 172 -24.39 20.66 -25.63
CA GLY A 172 -24.00 19.26 -25.52
C GLY A 172 -23.48 18.65 -26.83
N THR A 173 -23.15 19.48 -27.83
CA THR A 173 -22.58 18.99 -29.10
C THR A 173 -21.05 19.00 -29.03
N LEU A 174 -20.42 17.95 -29.57
CA LEU A 174 -18.97 17.82 -29.60
C LEU A 174 -18.38 18.82 -30.60
N LYS A 175 -17.51 19.71 -30.12
CA LYS A 175 -16.71 20.64 -30.92
C LYS A 175 -15.23 20.30 -30.84
N THR A 176 -14.56 20.39 -31.98
CA THR A 176 -13.14 20.16 -32.15
C THR A 176 -12.46 21.41 -32.67
N SER A 177 -11.23 21.69 -32.23
CA SER A 177 -10.40 22.75 -32.83
C SER A 177 -9.99 22.39 -34.27
N ASP A 178 -9.81 23.41 -35.10
CA ASP A 178 -9.45 23.30 -36.53
C ASP A 178 -8.11 22.57 -36.81
N ASP A 179 -7.24 22.43 -35.80
CA ASP A 179 -5.92 21.78 -35.93
C ASP A 179 -5.93 20.24 -35.77
N LEU A 180 -7.10 19.59 -35.74
CA LEU A 180 -7.18 18.13 -35.75
C LEU A 180 -6.90 17.56 -37.14
N ASP A 181 -6.26 16.39 -37.17
CA ASP A 181 -6.03 15.65 -38.41
C ASP A 181 -7.38 15.38 -39.13
N PRO A 182 -7.46 15.64 -40.46
CA PRO A 182 -8.71 15.55 -41.23
C PRO A 182 -9.41 14.18 -41.13
N ASP A 183 -8.66 13.09 -40.98
CA ASP A 183 -9.24 11.75 -40.84
C ASP A 183 -9.98 11.58 -39.50
N TRP A 184 -9.49 12.23 -38.44
CA TRP A 184 -10.14 12.24 -37.12
C TRP A 184 -11.40 13.13 -37.10
N ILE A 185 -11.36 14.27 -37.80
CA ILE A 185 -12.53 15.14 -37.98
C ILE A 185 -13.65 14.38 -38.71
N ARG A 186 -13.30 13.61 -39.75
CA ARG A 186 -14.28 12.81 -40.51
C ARG A 186 -14.95 11.74 -39.65
N LEU A 187 -14.18 11.05 -38.83
CA LEU A 187 -14.68 10.00 -37.92
C LEU A 187 -15.59 10.58 -36.82
N LEU A 188 -15.24 11.74 -36.26
CA LEU A 188 -16.08 12.43 -35.27
C LEU A 188 -17.37 13.01 -35.89
N SER A 189 -17.31 13.48 -37.14
CA SER A 189 -18.48 13.96 -37.86
C SER A 189 -19.49 12.84 -38.17
N GLU A 190 -18.99 11.64 -38.47
CA GLU A 190 -19.82 10.45 -38.70
C GLU A 190 -20.54 9.99 -37.41
N LEU A 191 -19.87 10.05 -36.26
CA LEU A 191 -20.45 9.77 -34.94
C LEU A 191 -21.55 10.77 -34.53
N ASN A 192 -21.39 12.05 -34.86
CA ASN A 192 -22.42 13.06 -34.59
C ASN A 192 -23.63 12.98 -35.54
N GLY A 193 -23.54 12.24 -36.65
CA GLY A 193 -24.59 12.09 -37.66
C GLY A 193 -25.48 10.85 -37.50
N GLN A 194 -25.25 10.01 -36.48
CA GLN A 194 -26.12 8.88 -36.16
C GLN A 194 -26.93 9.15 -34.88
N LEU A 195 -27.94 10.02 -34.98
CA LEU A 195 -29.10 10.09 -34.09
C LEU A 195 -30.32 10.59 -34.86
#